data_AF-A0A7X7JWR0-F1
#
_entry.id   AF-A0A7X7JWR0-F1
#
_cell.length_a   1.000
_cell.length_b   1.000
_cell.length_c   1.000
_cell.angle_alpha   90.00
_cell.angle_beta   90.00
_cell.angle_gamma   90.00
#
_symmetry.space_group_name_H-M   'P 1'
#
loop_
_entity.id
_entity.type
_entity.pdbx_description
1 polymer ?
#
loop_
_entity_poly.entity_id
_entity_poly.type
_entity_poly.pdbx_seq_one_letter_code
_entity_poly.pdbx_strand_id
1 'polypeptide(L)'
;PGRAVVLGGGVIGVEFASMWADLGVEVTLVEAAERLLPNEEPALTRVLTRALGARGVDVRVGAPLTEAVATDDGVRVVVDGDELTADVLLVAVGRRPNTVGIGLETAGVALEGPSIAVDDQLRTSAPHIFAAGDVVAGPQLAHRGYAHGMFVAELVAWEQGRSRRLPRLPDDGTIPRVTYSSPQVASVGLTEAEAGPDAQSFTYHMAGNGKSLIARPVGVRETGLVKVVRHAAGPIVGVHAVGEDVAELITTAATHVGWAAEPDDLTSVIHPHPSVSEGLSEAILALGGRPLHAVTTTDIG
;
A
#
# COMPACT_ATOMS: atom_id res chain seq x y z
N PRO A 1 8.30 23.55 10.72
CA PRO A 1 9.07 24.10 9.58
C PRO A 1 8.11 24.95 8.73
N GLY A 2 8.59 26.04 8.13
CA GLY A 2 7.88 26.73 7.05
C GLY A 2 8.08 26.04 5.69
N ARG A 3 9.25 25.43 5.46
CA ARG A 3 9.57 24.65 4.26
C ARG A 3 10.23 23.32 4.58
N ALA A 4 9.83 22.27 3.89
CA ALA A 4 10.36 20.92 4.06
C ALA A 4 10.65 20.24 2.71
N VAL A 5 11.78 19.54 2.65
CA VAL A 5 12.03 18.55 1.60
C VAL A 5 11.79 17.16 2.18
N VAL A 6 11.01 16.35 1.48
CA VAL A 6 10.81 14.93 1.79
C VAL A 6 11.49 14.10 0.71
N LEU A 7 12.51 13.33 1.10
CA LEU A 7 13.25 12.44 0.21
C LEU A 7 12.70 11.01 0.34
N GLY A 8 12.11 10.50 -0.74
CA GLY A 8 11.47 9.19 -0.84
C GLY A 8 9.96 9.33 -1.03
N GLY A 9 9.45 8.86 -2.16
CA GLY A 9 8.04 8.81 -2.56
C GLY A 9 7.34 7.50 -2.21
N GLY A 10 7.88 6.74 -1.26
CA GLY A 10 7.21 5.60 -0.64
C GLY A 10 6.14 6.03 0.38
N VAL A 11 5.51 5.05 1.03
CA VAL A 11 4.39 5.23 1.99
C VAL A 11 4.67 6.36 2.99
N ILE A 12 5.80 6.28 3.71
CA ILE A 12 6.15 7.24 4.77
C ILE A 12 6.29 8.66 4.20
N GLY A 13 7.02 8.82 3.09
CA GLY A 13 7.26 10.15 2.53
C GLY A 13 5.99 10.78 1.99
N VAL A 14 5.11 9.98 1.36
CA VAL A 14 3.80 10.44 0.89
C VAL A 14 2.90 10.88 2.06
N GLU A 15 2.86 10.11 3.16
CA GLU A 15 2.08 10.48 4.35
C GLU A 15 2.58 11.78 4.98
N PHE A 16 3.88 11.93 5.17
CA PHE A 16 4.47 13.17 5.70
C PHE A 16 4.26 14.35 4.77
N ALA A 17 4.43 14.18 3.46
CA ALA A 17 4.20 15.26 2.50
C ALA A 17 2.73 15.70 2.52
N SER A 18 1.80 14.74 2.55
CA SER A 18 0.37 15.02 2.69
C SER A 18 0.07 15.76 4.00
N MET A 19 0.52 15.24 5.14
CA MET A 19 0.26 15.83 6.45
C MET A 19 0.84 17.25 6.56
N TRP A 20 2.08 17.45 6.11
CA TRP A 20 2.71 18.76 6.18
C TRP A 20 2.06 19.79 5.25
N ALA A 21 1.58 19.37 4.08
CA ALA A 21 0.77 20.25 3.23
C ALA A 21 -0.52 20.70 3.94
N ASP A 22 -1.23 19.80 4.64
CA ASP A 22 -2.42 20.16 5.43
C ASP A 22 -2.13 21.12 6.58
N LEU A 23 -0.92 21.07 7.12
CA LEU A 23 -0.42 21.98 8.15
C LEU A 23 0.12 23.30 7.58
N GLY A 24 0.07 23.51 6.26
CA GLY A 24 0.49 24.73 5.58
C GLY A 24 1.99 24.87 5.36
N VAL A 25 2.74 23.77 5.41
CA VAL A 25 4.18 23.75 5.10
C VAL A 25 4.38 23.77 3.59
N GLU A 26 5.37 24.52 3.10
CA GLU A 26 5.84 24.40 1.71
C GLU A 26 6.62 23.10 1.55
N VAL A 27 6.04 22.09 0.90
CA VAL A 27 6.64 20.75 0.76
C VAL A 27 7.12 20.50 -0.65
N THR A 28 8.38 20.08 -0.77
CA THR A 28 8.90 19.40 -1.98
C THR A 28 9.06 17.91 -1.68
N LEU A 29 8.33 17.05 -2.39
CA LEU A 29 8.44 15.60 -2.30
C LEU A 29 9.28 15.07 -3.47
N VAL A 30 10.41 14.46 -3.16
CA VAL A 30 11.41 14.01 -4.12
C VAL A 30 11.48 12.49 -4.17
N GLU A 31 11.39 11.90 -5.35
CA GLU A 31 11.49 10.46 -5.59
C GLU A 31 12.40 10.20 -6.80
N ALA A 32 13.33 9.26 -6.64
CA ALA A 32 14.26 8.86 -7.70
C ALA A 32 13.59 7.97 -8.76
N ALA A 33 12.58 7.18 -8.37
CA ALA A 33 11.76 6.40 -9.28
C ALA A 33 10.81 7.30 -10.10
N GLU A 34 10.32 6.77 -11.22
CA GLU A 34 9.45 7.51 -12.15
C GLU A 34 8.06 7.84 -11.56
N ARG A 35 7.67 7.23 -10.45
CA ARG A 35 6.35 7.39 -9.81
C ARG A 35 6.45 7.28 -8.30
N LEU A 36 5.58 8.01 -7.60
CA LEU A 36 5.28 7.75 -6.19
C LEU A 36 4.69 6.35 -6.02
N LEU A 37 4.89 5.74 -4.86
CA LEU A 37 4.38 4.41 -4.51
C LEU A 37 4.59 3.39 -5.65
N PRO A 38 5.84 3.10 -6.06
CA PRO A 38 6.13 2.35 -7.29
C PRO A 38 5.55 0.93 -7.33
N ASN A 39 5.26 0.34 -6.16
CA ASN A 39 4.65 -0.98 -6.02
C ASN A 39 3.11 -0.96 -6.21
N GLU A 40 2.50 0.22 -6.32
CA GLU A 40 1.06 0.38 -6.52
C GLU A 40 0.70 0.52 -8.00
N GLU A 41 -0.57 0.22 -8.31
CA GLU A 41 -1.15 0.38 -9.64
C GLU A 41 -0.88 1.78 -10.23
N PRO A 42 -0.36 1.91 -11.46
CA PRO A 42 -0.07 3.21 -12.08
C PRO A 42 -1.24 4.18 -12.15
N ALA A 43 -2.47 3.66 -12.20
CA ALA A 43 -3.66 4.49 -12.16
C ALA A 43 -3.85 5.19 -10.80
N LEU A 44 -3.55 4.52 -9.69
CA LEU A 44 -3.64 5.06 -8.34
C LEU A 44 -2.62 6.18 -8.14
N THR A 45 -1.36 5.91 -8.51
CA THR A 45 -0.26 6.84 -8.28
C THR A 45 -0.45 8.13 -9.07
N ARG A 46 -1.01 8.07 -10.29
CA ARG A 46 -1.35 9.26 -11.08
C ARG A 46 -2.42 10.13 -10.41
N VAL A 47 -3.44 9.54 -9.80
CA VAL A 47 -4.47 10.28 -9.08
C VAL A 47 -3.88 10.93 -7.84
N LEU A 48 -3.11 10.17 -7.05
CA LEU A 48 -2.43 10.67 -5.86
C LEU A 48 -1.49 11.85 -6.18
N THR A 49 -0.62 11.72 -7.18
CA THR A 49 0.32 12.78 -7.57
C THR A 49 -0.41 14.07 -7.95
N ARG A 50 -1.50 13.99 -8.72
CA ARG A 50 -2.29 15.18 -9.08
C ARG A 50 -2.94 15.81 -7.85
N ALA A 51 -3.49 14.98 -6.96
CA ALA A 51 -4.14 15.47 -5.74
C ALA A 51 -3.14 16.16 -4.79
N LEU A 52 -1.93 15.61 -4.62
CA LEU A 52 -0.85 16.26 -3.86
C LEU A 52 -0.44 17.60 -4.50
N GLY A 53 -0.25 17.63 -5.82
CA GLY A 53 0.07 18.86 -6.55
C GLY A 53 -1.02 19.93 -6.45
N ALA A 54 -2.30 19.53 -6.53
CA ALA A 54 -3.43 20.45 -6.34
C ALA A 54 -3.50 21.03 -4.92
N ARG A 55 -2.90 20.33 -3.94
CA ARG A 55 -2.73 20.78 -2.55
C ARG A 55 -1.45 21.58 -2.32
N GLY A 56 -0.67 21.87 -3.37
CA GLY A 56 0.52 22.71 -3.31
C GLY A 56 1.83 21.97 -3.01
N VAL A 57 1.84 20.64 -3.04
CA VAL A 57 3.10 19.87 -2.92
C VAL A 57 3.85 19.91 -4.25
N ASP A 58 5.12 20.34 -4.23
CA ASP A 58 6.03 20.20 -5.38
C ASP A 58 6.53 18.75 -5.46
N VAL A 59 5.89 17.95 -6.32
CA VAL A 59 6.24 16.53 -6.50
C VAL A 59 7.24 16.38 -7.64
N ARG A 60 8.45 15.92 -7.32
CA ARG A 60 9.54 15.64 -8.27
C ARG A 60 9.86 14.16 -8.31
N VAL A 61 9.38 13.47 -9.35
CA VAL A 61 9.68 12.06 -9.63
C VAL A 61 10.77 11.94 -10.69
N GLY A 62 11.49 10.82 -10.74
CA GLY A 62 12.65 10.65 -11.62
C GLY A 62 13.81 11.58 -11.26
N ALA A 63 13.80 12.14 -10.05
CA ALA A 63 14.67 13.23 -9.63
C ALA A 63 15.57 12.77 -8.48
N PRO A 64 16.78 12.26 -8.76
CA PRO A 64 17.68 11.82 -7.71
C PRO A 64 18.22 13.02 -6.93
N LEU A 65 18.25 12.89 -5.60
CA LEU A 65 19.00 13.79 -4.73
C LEU A 65 20.47 13.36 -4.72
N THR A 66 21.37 14.27 -5.07
CA THR A 66 22.80 13.99 -5.20
C THR A 66 23.64 14.57 -4.05
N GLU A 67 23.14 15.61 -3.38
CA GLU A 67 23.83 16.27 -2.28
C GLU A 67 22.83 16.75 -1.23
N ALA A 68 23.20 16.62 0.05
CA ALA A 68 22.49 17.23 1.18
C ALA A 68 23.51 17.73 2.20
N VAL A 69 23.47 19.02 2.52
CA VAL A 69 24.38 19.69 3.44
C VAL A 69 23.57 20.46 4.48
N ALA A 70 23.80 20.16 5.76
CA ALA A 70 23.25 20.95 6.86
C ALA A 70 23.87 22.35 6.86
N THR A 71 23.05 23.36 7.08
CA THR A 71 23.46 24.77 7.20
C THR A 71 23.06 25.30 8.57
N ASP A 72 23.50 26.52 8.90
CA ASP A 72 23.15 27.15 10.19
C ASP A 72 21.62 27.36 10.35
N ASP A 73 20.91 27.56 9.23
CA ASP A 73 19.48 27.88 9.18
C ASP A 73 18.61 26.72 8.64
N GLY A 74 19.17 25.54 8.39
CA GLY A 74 18.41 24.39 7.88
C GLY A 74 19.25 23.42 7.04
N VAL A 75 18.81 23.17 5.81
CA VAL A 75 19.45 22.23 4.88
C VAL A 75 19.43 22.76 3.45
N ARG A 76 20.54 22.55 2.74
CA ARG A 76 20.67 22.76 1.30
C ARG A 76 20.77 21.39 0.63
N VAL A 77 19.94 21.14 -0.38
CA VAL A 77 19.93 19.90 -1.15
C VAL A 77 20.06 20.18 -2.63
N VAL A 78 20.64 19.23 -3.38
CA VAL A 78 20.69 19.27 -4.85
C VAL A 78 19.86 18.12 -5.40
N VAL A 79 18.82 18.45 -6.17
CA VAL A 79 17.85 17.51 -6.73
C VAL A 79 17.80 17.73 -8.23
N ASP A 80 18.21 16.71 -9.00
CA ASP A 80 18.31 16.80 -10.48
C ASP A 80 19.09 18.04 -10.99
N GLY A 81 20.12 18.45 -10.25
CA GLY A 81 20.93 19.63 -10.57
C GLY A 81 20.36 20.97 -10.07
N ASP A 82 19.11 21.00 -9.59
CA ASP A 82 18.54 22.18 -8.94
C ASP A 82 18.92 22.24 -7.46
N GLU A 83 19.36 23.41 -7.00
CA GLU A 83 19.60 23.67 -5.59
C GLU A 83 18.31 24.13 -4.88
N LEU A 84 17.96 23.44 -3.80
CA LEU A 84 16.82 23.78 -2.94
C LEU A 84 17.30 24.01 -1.50
N THR A 85 16.67 24.93 -0.80
CA THR A 85 16.86 25.17 0.63
C THR A 85 15.56 24.94 1.38
N ALA A 86 15.65 24.35 2.57
CA ALA A 86 14.51 24.09 3.45
C ALA A 86 14.93 24.12 4.92
N ASP A 87 13.95 24.23 5.82
CA ASP A 87 14.22 24.19 7.25
C ASP A 87 14.54 22.76 7.72
N VAL A 88 14.00 21.76 7.01
CA VAL A 88 14.16 20.34 7.33
C VAL A 88 14.20 19.48 6.06
N LEU A 89 15.04 18.44 6.10
CA LEU A 89 15.03 17.32 5.16
C LEU A 89 14.57 16.06 5.91
N LEU A 90 13.42 15.51 5.51
CA LEU A 90 12.98 14.19 5.96
C LEU A 90 13.52 13.13 5.00
N VAL A 91 14.32 12.20 5.52
CA VAL A 91 14.84 11.06 4.74
C VAL A 91 13.94 9.84 4.98
N ALA A 92 13.11 9.51 3.99
CA ALA A 92 12.10 8.46 4.01
C ALA A 92 12.32 7.42 2.87
N VAL A 93 13.57 7.08 2.59
CA VAL A 93 13.98 6.21 1.45
C VAL A 93 13.87 4.69 1.71
N GLY A 94 13.31 4.30 2.85
CA GLY A 94 13.11 2.90 3.23
C GLY A 94 13.62 2.57 4.62
N ARG A 95 13.52 1.29 4.99
CA ARG A 95 13.90 0.75 6.30
C ARG A 95 14.82 -0.43 6.10
N ARG A 96 15.66 -0.70 7.11
CA ARG A 96 16.52 -1.89 7.14
C ARG A 96 16.24 -2.70 8.41
N PRO A 97 16.27 -4.04 8.35
CA PRO A 97 16.13 -4.87 9.53
C PRO A 97 17.30 -4.64 10.49
N ASN A 98 17.01 -4.63 11.79
CA ASN A 98 18.03 -4.47 12.83
C ASN A 98 18.67 -5.81 13.16
N THR A 99 19.67 -6.23 12.38
CA THR A 99 20.33 -7.55 12.51
C THR A 99 21.79 -7.47 12.96
N VAL A 100 22.37 -6.26 13.04
CA VAL A 100 23.78 -6.06 13.38
C VAL A 100 23.98 -6.00 14.90
N GLY A 101 24.97 -6.74 15.41
CA GLY A 101 25.43 -6.60 16.79
C GLY A 101 24.49 -7.17 17.86
N ILE A 102 23.51 -8.00 17.47
CA ILE A 102 22.55 -8.62 18.39
C ILE A 102 22.87 -10.09 18.73
N GLY A 103 24.06 -10.58 18.33
CA GLY A 103 24.56 -11.90 18.70
C GLY A 103 24.00 -13.07 17.88
N LEU A 104 23.50 -12.84 16.65
CA LEU A 104 22.93 -13.87 15.78
C LEU A 104 23.91 -15.01 15.51
N GLU A 105 25.19 -14.68 15.26
CA GLU A 105 26.24 -15.67 14.98
C GLU A 105 26.48 -16.58 16.19
N THR A 106 26.48 -15.99 17.39
CA THR A 106 26.65 -16.76 18.65
C THR A 106 25.45 -17.67 18.90
N ALA A 107 24.26 -17.22 18.51
CA ALA A 107 23.02 -17.99 18.61
C ALA A 107 22.85 -19.05 17.49
N GLY A 108 23.75 -19.09 16.50
CA GLY A 108 23.63 -19.98 15.34
C GLY A 108 22.50 -19.62 14.38
N VAL A 109 22.11 -18.34 14.33
CA VAL A 109 21.06 -17.79 13.48
C VAL A 109 21.66 -17.24 12.19
N ALA A 110 21.24 -17.80 11.06
CA ALA A 110 21.68 -17.40 9.74
C ALA A 110 20.92 -16.16 9.23
N LEU A 111 21.60 -15.40 8.37
CA LEU A 111 21.01 -14.30 7.61
C LEU A 111 20.79 -14.72 6.15
N GLU A 112 19.76 -14.16 5.52
CA GLU A 112 19.55 -14.13 4.08
C GLU A 112 19.59 -12.67 3.62
N GLY A 113 20.72 -12.25 3.04
CA GLY A 113 20.98 -10.83 2.82
C GLY A 113 21.01 -10.05 4.15
N PRO A 114 20.29 -8.93 4.29
CA PRO A 114 20.23 -8.17 5.54
C PRO A 114 19.24 -8.76 6.57
N SER A 115 18.37 -9.67 6.16
CA SER A 115 17.26 -10.21 6.97
C SER A 115 17.64 -11.51 7.65
N ILE A 116 16.95 -11.87 8.74
CA ILE A 116 17.08 -13.19 9.37
C ILE A 116 16.45 -14.23 8.44
N ALA A 117 17.20 -15.28 8.12
CA ALA A 117 16.72 -16.39 7.33
C ALA A 117 15.71 -17.21 8.16
N VAL A 118 14.55 -17.48 7.59
CA VAL A 118 13.50 -18.28 8.23
C VAL A 118 12.87 -19.27 7.26
N ASP A 119 12.30 -20.35 7.79
CA ASP A 119 11.43 -21.27 7.05
C ASP A 119 9.99 -20.73 6.92
N ASP A 120 9.10 -21.54 6.34
CA ASP A 120 7.67 -21.26 6.16
C ASP A 120 6.89 -21.19 7.48
N GLN A 121 7.53 -21.53 8.61
CA GLN A 121 7.01 -21.43 9.96
C GLN A 121 7.76 -20.39 10.81
N LEU A 122 8.50 -19.47 10.17
CA LEU A 122 9.24 -18.41 10.84
C LEU A 122 10.35 -18.91 11.80
N ARG A 123 10.78 -20.18 11.71
CA ARG A 123 11.93 -20.67 12.47
C ARG A 123 13.21 -20.27 11.78
N THR A 124 14.19 -19.90 12.59
CA THR A 124 15.54 -19.65 12.12
C THR A 124 16.33 -20.96 11.96
N SER A 125 17.58 -20.87 11.51
CA SER A 125 18.53 -22.01 11.52
C SER A 125 18.81 -22.59 12.91
N ALA A 126 18.54 -21.84 13.98
CA ALA A 126 18.53 -22.35 15.33
C ALA A 126 17.11 -22.84 15.68
N PRO A 127 16.86 -24.15 15.88
CA PRO A 127 15.50 -24.72 15.92
C PRO A 127 14.57 -24.21 17.03
N HIS A 128 15.13 -23.58 18.05
CA HIS A 128 14.42 -23.02 19.21
C HIS A 128 14.27 -21.49 19.14
N ILE A 129 14.70 -20.86 18.04
CA ILE A 129 14.66 -19.42 17.82
C ILE A 129 13.80 -19.15 16.59
N PHE A 130 12.88 -18.21 16.74
CA PHE A 130 11.99 -17.72 15.68
C PHE A 130 12.29 -16.24 15.40
N ALA A 131 11.97 -15.78 14.19
CA ALA A 131 12.05 -14.36 13.81
C ALA A 131 10.76 -13.92 13.10
N ALA A 132 10.30 -12.70 13.40
CA ALA A 132 8.98 -12.22 13.00
C ALA A 132 8.98 -10.74 12.64
N GLY A 133 8.06 -10.30 11.78
CA GLY A 133 7.93 -8.91 11.36
C GLY A 133 9.10 -8.42 10.50
N ASP A 134 9.46 -7.14 10.65
CA ASP A 134 10.39 -6.44 9.75
C ASP A 134 11.82 -7.00 9.70
N VAL A 135 12.20 -7.89 10.63
CA VAL A 135 13.54 -8.52 10.64
C VAL A 135 13.65 -9.72 9.69
N VAL A 136 12.53 -10.24 9.18
CA VAL A 136 12.49 -11.27 8.13
C VAL A 136 12.13 -10.64 6.79
N ALA A 137 12.40 -11.34 5.68
CA ALA A 137 12.04 -10.87 4.35
C ALA A 137 10.51 -10.69 4.19
N GLY A 138 10.11 -9.76 3.31
CA GLY A 138 8.71 -9.47 2.98
C GLY A 138 8.25 -8.07 3.39
N PRO A 139 6.93 -7.78 3.30
CA PRO A 139 6.37 -6.47 3.64
C PRO A 139 6.67 -6.06 5.09
N GLN A 140 7.01 -4.79 5.29
CA GLN A 140 7.33 -4.22 6.61
C GLN A 140 6.11 -3.47 7.16
N LEU A 141 5.14 -4.25 7.65
CA LEU A 141 3.82 -3.77 8.06
C LEU A 141 3.48 -4.25 9.47
N ALA A 142 2.91 -3.36 10.28
CA ALA A 142 2.61 -3.65 11.69
C ALA A 142 1.69 -4.86 11.83
N HIS A 143 0.59 -4.92 11.07
CA HIS A 143 -0.37 -6.03 11.12
C HIS A 143 0.21 -7.37 10.63
N ARG A 144 1.21 -7.36 9.74
CA ARG A 144 1.99 -8.55 9.41
C ARG A 144 2.83 -9.01 10.60
N GLY A 145 3.53 -8.07 11.25
CA GLY A 145 4.31 -8.35 12.45
C GLY A 145 3.45 -8.92 13.60
N TYR A 146 2.24 -8.38 13.79
CA TYR A 146 1.27 -8.91 14.76
C TYR A 146 0.88 -10.36 14.41
N ALA A 147 0.54 -10.62 13.16
CA ALA A 147 0.17 -11.95 12.70
C ALA A 147 1.32 -12.96 12.85
N HIS A 148 2.56 -12.57 12.53
CA HIS A 148 3.74 -13.41 12.73
C HIS A 148 3.93 -13.74 14.23
N GLY A 149 3.83 -12.74 15.11
CA GLY A 149 3.97 -12.94 16.55
C GLY A 149 2.90 -13.86 17.13
N MET A 150 1.64 -13.68 16.72
CA MET A 150 0.53 -14.57 17.09
C MET A 150 0.76 -15.99 16.59
N PHE A 151 1.15 -16.16 15.32
CA PHE A 151 1.46 -17.46 14.74
C PHE A 151 2.56 -18.19 15.51
N VAL A 152 3.68 -17.54 15.80
CA VAL A 152 4.80 -18.14 16.56
C VAL A 152 4.35 -18.55 17.96
N ALA A 153 3.59 -17.70 18.65
CA ALA A 153 3.08 -18.03 19.99
C ALA A 153 2.13 -19.24 19.96
N GLU A 154 1.23 -19.32 18.98
CA GLU A 154 0.33 -20.45 18.80
C GLU A 154 1.08 -21.74 18.40
N LEU A 155 2.12 -21.61 17.58
CA LEU A 155 2.93 -22.74 17.11
C LEU A 155 3.68 -23.37 18.28
N VAL A 156 4.36 -22.55 19.08
CA VAL A 156 5.03 -23.00 20.31
C VAL A 156 4.05 -23.65 21.28
N ALA A 157 2.86 -23.09 21.45
CA ALA A 157 1.83 -23.70 22.30
C ALA A 157 1.35 -25.05 21.75
N TRP A 158 1.20 -25.19 20.44
CA TRP A 158 0.82 -26.44 19.78
C TRP A 158 1.91 -27.51 19.94
N GLU A 159 3.18 -27.17 19.71
CA GLU A 159 4.32 -28.09 19.89
C GLU A 159 4.47 -28.59 21.33
N GLN A 160 4.10 -27.76 22.31
CA GLN A 160 4.09 -28.13 23.73
C GLN A 160 2.82 -28.91 24.15
N GLY A 161 1.90 -29.21 23.23
CA GLY A 161 0.63 -29.87 23.52
C GLY A 161 -0.36 -29.02 24.32
N ARG A 162 -0.13 -27.70 24.39
CA ARG A 162 -1.01 -26.73 25.08
C ARG A 162 -2.13 -26.20 24.18
N SER A 163 -1.94 -26.28 22.86
CA SER A 163 -2.97 -26.02 21.86
C SER A 163 -3.28 -27.30 21.08
N ARG A 164 -4.55 -27.54 20.77
CA ARG A 164 -4.98 -28.65 19.89
C ARG A 164 -4.98 -28.28 18.41
N ARG A 165 -4.89 -26.99 18.10
CA ARG A 165 -4.98 -26.47 16.73
C ARG A 165 -3.58 -26.09 16.26
N LEU A 166 -3.14 -26.68 15.15
CA LEU A 166 -1.96 -26.22 14.43
C LEU A 166 -2.30 -24.85 13.79
N PRO A 167 -1.55 -23.78 14.09
CA PRO A 167 -1.81 -22.48 13.49
C PRO A 167 -1.44 -22.48 12.00
N ARG A 168 -1.96 -21.50 11.27
CA ARG A 168 -1.58 -21.24 9.88
C ARG A 168 -1.04 -19.82 9.80
N LEU A 169 0.14 -19.67 9.21
CA LEU A 169 0.70 -18.36 8.92
C LEU A 169 -0.13 -17.74 7.79
N PRO A 170 -0.58 -16.49 7.92
CA PRO A 170 -1.27 -15.81 6.82
C PRO A 170 -0.38 -15.64 5.59
N ASP A 171 -0.98 -15.72 4.41
CA ASP A 171 -0.30 -15.46 3.14
C ASP A 171 -0.07 -13.96 2.96
N ASP A 172 1.18 -13.56 2.71
CA ASP A 172 1.59 -12.18 2.44
C ASP A 172 0.84 -11.57 1.25
N GLY A 173 0.41 -12.38 0.27
CA GLY A 173 -0.39 -11.94 -0.87
C GLY A 173 -1.77 -11.39 -0.48
N THR A 174 -2.28 -11.75 0.70
CA THR A 174 -3.59 -11.31 1.20
C THR A 174 -3.49 -10.12 2.17
N ILE A 175 -2.28 -9.63 2.44
CA ILE A 175 -2.06 -8.55 3.38
C ILE A 175 -2.46 -7.21 2.75
N PRO A 176 -3.43 -6.48 3.32
CA PRO A 176 -3.77 -5.16 2.85
C PRO A 176 -2.62 -4.17 3.13
N ARG A 177 -2.42 -3.24 2.21
CA ARG A 177 -1.45 -2.15 2.28
C ARG A 177 -2.22 -0.84 2.21
N VAL A 178 -1.82 0.13 3.03
CA VAL A 178 -2.46 1.45 3.07
C VAL A 178 -1.39 2.52 3.20
N THR A 179 -1.55 3.58 2.41
CA THR A 179 -0.88 4.86 2.59
C THR A 179 -1.92 5.88 3.05
N TYR A 180 -1.78 6.37 4.29
CA TYR A 180 -2.74 7.25 4.96
C TYR A 180 -2.52 8.72 4.59
N SER A 181 -2.48 9.02 3.29
CA SER A 181 -2.48 10.39 2.74
C SER A 181 -3.89 10.90 2.44
N SER A 182 -4.01 12.12 1.94
CA SER A 182 -5.25 12.63 1.31
C SER A 182 -5.01 12.88 -0.19
N PRO A 183 -5.64 12.11 -1.10
CA PRO A 183 -6.47 10.94 -0.81
C PRO A 183 -5.64 9.77 -0.27
N GLN A 184 -6.31 8.80 0.35
CA GLN A 184 -5.69 7.55 0.80
C GLN A 184 -5.42 6.66 -0.42
N VAL A 185 -4.41 5.80 -0.31
CA VAL A 185 -4.16 4.71 -1.27
C VAL A 185 -4.22 3.40 -0.50
N ALA A 186 -5.00 2.45 -0.98
CA ALA A 186 -5.16 1.15 -0.35
C ALA A 186 -5.16 0.03 -1.38
N SER A 187 -4.44 -1.05 -1.12
CA SER A 187 -4.35 -2.20 -2.04
C SER A 187 -4.24 -3.53 -1.30
N VAL A 188 -4.61 -4.61 -1.99
CA VAL A 188 -4.41 -5.99 -1.55
C VAL A 188 -4.26 -6.88 -2.77
N GLY A 189 -3.47 -7.94 -2.65
CA GLY A 189 -3.21 -8.85 -3.76
C GLY A 189 -2.32 -8.27 -4.85
N LEU A 190 -2.45 -8.87 -6.03
CA LEU A 190 -1.63 -8.62 -7.21
C LEU A 190 -2.12 -7.40 -7.99
N THR A 191 -1.18 -6.60 -8.49
CA THR A 191 -1.45 -5.67 -9.59
C THR A 191 -1.79 -6.43 -10.88
N GLU A 192 -2.39 -5.76 -11.86
CA GLU A 192 -2.68 -6.34 -13.17
C GLU A 192 -1.40 -6.82 -13.87
N ALA A 193 -0.28 -6.11 -13.71
CA ALA A 193 1.00 -6.51 -14.27
C ALA A 193 1.53 -7.81 -13.62
N GLU A 194 1.39 -7.95 -12.30
CA GLU A 194 1.80 -9.14 -11.55
C GLU A 194 0.88 -10.35 -11.81
N ALA A 195 -0.41 -10.10 -12.06
CA ALA A 195 -1.39 -11.13 -12.39
C ALA A 195 -1.19 -11.76 -13.78
N GLY A 196 -0.38 -11.14 -14.64
CA GLY A 196 0.05 -11.69 -15.92
C GLY A 196 -0.91 -11.39 -17.08
N PRO A 197 -0.61 -11.90 -18.29
CA PRO A 197 -1.29 -11.51 -19.53
C PRO A 197 -2.75 -11.95 -19.62
N ASP A 198 -3.14 -12.98 -18.87
CA ASP A 198 -4.52 -13.47 -18.81
C ASP A 198 -5.37 -12.70 -17.79
N ALA A 199 -4.78 -11.76 -17.06
CA ALA A 199 -5.51 -10.95 -16.10
C ALA A 199 -6.60 -10.12 -16.80
N GLN A 200 -7.74 -10.02 -16.12
CA GLN A 200 -8.81 -9.11 -16.51
C GLN A 200 -9.02 -8.13 -15.37
N SER A 201 -9.22 -6.86 -15.69
CA SER A 201 -9.45 -5.85 -14.68
C SER A 201 -10.60 -4.92 -15.07
N PHE A 202 -11.22 -4.33 -14.05
CA PHE A 202 -12.17 -3.25 -14.23
C PHE A 202 -11.82 -2.11 -13.30
N THR A 203 -11.85 -0.88 -13.82
CA THR A 203 -11.62 0.34 -13.04
C THR A 203 -12.91 1.13 -12.97
N TYR A 204 -13.46 1.23 -11.76
CA TYR A 204 -14.57 2.11 -11.46
C TYR A 204 -14.06 3.48 -11.00
N HIS A 205 -14.45 4.54 -11.69
CA HIS A 205 -14.11 5.91 -11.30
C HIS A 205 -15.05 6.41 -10.22
N MET A 206 -14.49 6.85 -9.08
CA MET A 206 -15.30 7.31 -7.93
C MET A 206 -16.05 8.62 -8.21
N ALA A 207 -15.87 9.24 -9.38
CA ALA A 207 -16.72 10.31 -9.86
C ALA A 207 -18.17 9.85 -10.10
N GLY A 208 -18.39 8.56 -10.36
CA GLY A 208 -19.72 7.94 -10.42
C GLY A 208 -20.30 7.60 -9.04
N ASN A 209 -19.51 7.66 -7.97
CA ASN A 209 -19.94 7.34 -6.61
C ASN A 209 -20.44 8.60 -5.87
N GLY A 210 -21.72 8.64 -5.52
CA GLY A 210 -22.33 9.77 -4.83
C GLY A 210 -21.68 10.09 -3.47
N LYS A 211 -21.27 9.08 -2.69
CA LYS A 211 -20.61 9.31 -1.39
C LYS A 211 -19.24 9.93 -1.56
N SER A 212 -18.44 9.50 -2.53
CA SER A 212 -17.12 10.10 -2.81
C SER A 212 -17.22 11.54 -3.31
N LEU A 213 -18.27 11.89 -4.06
CA LEU A 213 -18.55 13.28 -4.42
C LEU A 213 -18.87 14.16 -3.20
N ILE A 214 -19.53 13.61 -2.18
CA ILE A 214 -19.84 14.29 -0.91
C ILE A 214 -18.60 14.40 -0.02
N ALA A 215 -17.79 13.34 0.06
CA ALA A 215 -16.65 13.25 0.96
C ALA A 215 -15.41 14.02 0.47
N ARG A 216 -15.27 14.25 -0.84
CA ARG A 216 -14.08 14.93 -1.38
C ARG A 216 -13.90 16.33 -0.77
N PRO A 217 -12.66 16.76 -0.51
CA PRO A 217 -12.40 18.13 -0.05
C PRO A 217 -12.88 19.19 -1.05
N VAL A 218 -13.27 20.35 -0.52
CA VAL A 218 -13.70 21.49 -1.36
C VAL A 218 -12.54 21.92 -2.26
N GLY A 219 -12.82 22.05 -3.56
CA GLY A 219 -11.83 22.46 -4.55
C GLY A 219 -11.00 21.31 -5.15
N VAL A 220 -11.06 20.10 -4.59
CA VAL A 220 -10.40 18.92 -5.14
C VAL A 220 -11.29 18.29 -6.22
N ARG A 221 -10.73 18.04 -7.41
CA ARG A 221 -11.47 17.44 -8.53
C ARG A 221 -11.39 15.91 -8.52
N GLU A 222 -10.28 15.39 -8.04
CA GLU A 222 -9.96 13.97 -7.95
C GLU A 222 -10.85 13.30 -6.88
N THR A 223 -11.78 12.45 -7.32
CA THR A 223 -12.62 11.65 -6.41
C THR A 223 -12.06 10.26 -6.12
N GLY A 224 -11.07 9.84 -6.90
CA GLY A 224 -10.47 8.51 -6.76
C GLY A 224 -10.93 7.48 -7.80
N LEU A 225 -10.48 6.24 -7.60
CA LEU A 225 -10.90 5.08 -8.38
C LEU A 225 -10.76 3.80 -7.53
N VAL A 226 -11.51 2.77 -7.91
CA VAL A 226 -11.32 1.40 -7.43
C VAL A 226 -11.07 0.52 -8.65
N LYS A 227 -9.98 -0.26 -8.63
CA LYS A 227 -9.63 -1.24 -9.65
C LYS A 227 -9.68 -2.63 -9.03
N VAL A 228 -10.38 -3.54 -9.68
CA VAL A 228 -10.45 -4.95 -9.32
C VAL A 228 -9.75 -5.75 -10.42
N VAL A 229 -8.88 -6.67 -10.03
CA VAL A 229 -8.09 -7.54 -10.91
C VAL A 229 -8.49 -8.98 -10.63
N ARG A 230 -8.84 -9.73 -11.67
CA ARG A 230 -9.10 -11.17 -11.61
C ARG A 230 -8.17 -11.94 -12.54
N HIS A 231 -7.90 -13.19 -12.20
CA HIS A 231 -7.13 -14.09 -13.05
C HIS A 231 -8.03 -14.75 -14.10
N ALA A 232 -7.88 -14.39 -15.37
CA ALA A 232 -8.71 -14.88 -16.47
C ALA A 232 -10.22 -14.72 -16.19
N ALA A 233 -11.00 -15.79 -16.33
CA ALA A 233 -12.42 -15.83 -15.96
C ALA A 233 -12.67 -16.30 -14.52
N GLY A 234 -11.62 -16.40 -13.69
CA GLY A 234 -11.68 -16.96 -12.34
C GLY A 234 -11.64 -15.91 -11.23
N PRO A 235 -10.91 -16.16 -10.13
CA PRO A 235 -11.05 -15.42 -8.89
C PRO A 235 -10.44 -14.02 -8.96
N ILE A 236 -10.93 -13.15 -8.09
CA ILE A 236 -10.32 -11.86 -7.78
C ILE A 236 -8.96 -12.11 -7.12
N VAL A 237 -7.91 -11.56 -7.71
CA VAL A 237 -6.52 -11.70 -7.25
C VAL A 237 -5.94 -10.39 -6.75
N GLY A 238 -6.62 -9.26 -6.97
CA GLY A 238 -6.19 -7.98 -6.44
C GLY A 238 -7.27 -6.92 -6.46
N VAL A 239 -7.20 -6.00 -5.51
CA VAL A 239 -8.07 -4.82 -5.42
C VAL A 239 -7.22 -3.63 -5.02
N HIS A 240 -7.40 -2.53 -5.73
CA HIS A 240 -6.56 -1.34 -5.63
C HIS A 240 -7.43 -0.10 -5.65
N ALA A 241 -7.33 0.75 -4.63
CA ALA A 241 -8.17 1.92 -4.48
C ALA A 241 -7.35 3.16 -4.13
N VAL A 242 -7.80 4.30 -4.64
CA VAL A 242 -7.36 5.64 -4.20
C VAL A 242 -8.59 6.50 -4.02
N GLY A 243 -8.65 7.26 -2.93
CA GLY A 243 -9.79 8.10 -2.61
C GLY A 243 -9.89 8.40 -1.12
N GLU A 244 -10.94 9.11 -0.72
CA GLU A 244 -11.26 9.29 0.70
C GLU A 244 -11.89 8.01 1.28
N ASP A 245 -11.52 7.67 2.51
CA ASP A 245 -12.01 6.51 3.28
C ASP A 245 -11.79 5.12 2.63
N VAL A 246 -10.93 5.00 1.62
CA VAL A 246 -10.66 3.69 0.96
C VAL A 246 -9.85 2.74 1.83
N ALA A 247 -9.19 3.22 2.88
CA ALA A 247 -8.50 2.38 3.87
C ALA A 247 -9.47 1.41 4.58
N GLU A 248 -10.69 1.84 4.87
CA GLU A 248 -11.70 0.98 5.51
C GLU A 248 -12.33 -0.02 4.52
N LEU A 249 -12.30 0.30 3.23
CA LEU A 249 -12.81 -0.58 2.18
C LEU A 249 -11.91 -1.81 1.97
N ILE A 250 -10.60 -1.66 2.19
CA ILE A 250 -9.62 -2.67 1.77
C ILE A 250 -9.70 -3.98 2.58
N THR A 251 -10.21 -3.94 3.81
CA THR A 251 -10.41 -5.15 4.61
C THR A 251 -11.44 -6.09 3.99
N THR A 252 -12.52 -5.55 3.44
CA THR A 252 -13.51 -6.35 2.68
C THR A 252 -12.86 -6.95 1.43
N ALA A 253 -12.07 -6.16 0.71
CA ALA A 253 -11.35 -6.65 -0.46
C ALA A 253 -10.33 -7.74 -0.13
N ALA A 254 -9.62 -7.64 0.99
CA ALA A 254 -8.69 -8.67 1.46
C ALA A 254 -9.39 -10.01 1.71
N THR A 255 -10.65 -9.96 2.17
CA THR A 255 -11.48 -11.16 2.31
C THR A 255 -11.80 -11.77 0.95
N HIS A 256 -12.16 -10.96 -0.05
CA HIS A 256 -12.45 -11.45 -1.41
C HIS A 256 -11.24 -12.12 -2.06
N VAL A 257 -10.06 -11.51 -1.95
CA VAL A 257 -8.80 -12.07 -2.45
C VAL A 257 -8.43 -13.35 -1.68
N GLY A 258 -8.46 -13.32 -0.35
CA GLY A 258 -8.08 -14.46 0.50
C GLY A 258 -9.03 -15.67 0.38
N TRP A 259 -10.28 -15.45 -0.04
CA TRP A 259 -11.22 -16.54 -0.34
C TRP A 259 -11.19 -16.98 -1.80
N ALA A 260 -10.38 -16.34 -2.64
CA ALA A 260 -10.40 -16.52 -4.08
C ALA A 260 -11.84 -16.40 -4.64
N ALA A 261 -12.57 -15.37 -4.19
CA ALA A 261 -13.95 -15.16 -4.62
C ALA A 261 -14.00 -14.84 -6.12
N GLU A 262 -14.93 -15.44 -6.84
CA GLU A 262 -15.25 -15.04 -8.20
C GLU A 262 -16.20 -13.84 -8.19
N PRO A 263 -16.17 -12.94 -9.19
CA PRO A 263 -17.10 -11.81 -9.24
C PRO A 263 -18.57 -12.22 -9.11
N ASP A 264 -18.94 -13.38 -9.65
CA ASP A 264 -20.31 -13.91 -9.62
C ASP A 264 -20.79 -14.23 -8.20
N ASP A 265 -19.92 -14.72 -7.31
CA ASP A 265 -20.22 -15.00 -5.90
C ASP A 265 -20.71 -13.75 -5.17
N LEU A 266 -20.21 -12.58 -5.59
CA LEU A 266 -20.34 -11.32 -4.87
C LEU A 266 -21.47 -10.44 -5.43
N THR A 267 -22.05 -10.78 -6.58
CA THR A 267 -23.13 -10.00 -7.22
C THR A 267 -24.42 -9.91 -6.41
N SER A 268 -24.60 -10.80 -5.42
CA SER A 268 -25.74 -10.79 -4.51
C SER A 268 -25.49 -10.00 -3.21
N VAL A 269 -24.27 -9.53 -3.00
CA VAL A 269 -23.90 -8.75 -1.81
C VAL A 269 -24.49 -7.35 -1.92
N ILE A 270 -25.33 -6.98 -0.95
CA ILE A 270 -25.98 -5.67 -0.91
C ILE A 270 -25.09 -4.69 -0.16
N HIS A 271 -24.62 -3.65 -0.85
CA HIS A 271 -23.85 -2.56 -0.25
C HIS A 271 -24.78 -1.43 0.25
N PRO A 272 -24.44 -0.78 1.37
CA PRO A 272 -25.22 0.35 1.87
C PRO A 272 -25.10 1.57 0.95
N HIS A 273 -26.20 2.32 0.79
CA HIS A 273 -26.25 3.54 -0.01
C HIS A 273 -26.59 4.78 0.85
N PRO A 274 -25.93 5.93 0.65
CA PRO A 274 -24.71 6.11 -0.16
C PRO A 274 -23.45 5.71 0.63
N SER A 275 -22.54 4.93 0.03
CA SER A 275 -21.25 4.57 0.63
C SER A 275 -20.10 4.48 -0.39
N VAL A 276 -18.87 4.66 0.09
CA VAL A 276 -17.64 4.45 -0.72
C VAL A 276 -17.55 3.00 -1.20
N SER A 277 -18.09 2.05 -0.41
CA SER A 277 -18.05 0.62 -0.73
C SER A 277 -18.79 0.24 -2.01
N GLU A 278 -19.76 1.06 -2.44
CA GLU A 278 -20.45 0.87 -3.73
C GLU A 278 -19.48 0.94 -4.92
N GLY A 279 -18.36 1.66 -4.81
CA GLY A 279 -17.33 1.68 -5.87
C GLY A 279 -16.65 0.33 -6.08
N LEU A 280 -16.41 -0.44 -5.00
CA LEU A 280 -15.93 -1.81 -5.10
C LEU A 280 -17.00 -2.72 -5.71
N SER A 281 -18.25 -2.57 -5.27
CA SER A 281 -19.38 -3.35 -5.78
C SER A 281 -19.57 -3.15 -7.29
N GLU A 282 -19.56 -1.90 -7.77
CA GLU A 282 -19.68 -1.60 -9.21
C GLU A 282 -18.56 -2.22 -10.04
N ALA A 283 -17.31 -2.18 -9.53
CA ALA A 283 -16.20 -2.81 -10.23
C ALA A 283 -16.34 -4.34 -10.33
N ILE A 284 -16.84 -4.97 -9.26
CA ILE A 284 -17.12 -6.41 -9.23
C ILE A 284 -18.29 -6.76 -10.16
N LEU A 285 -19.39 -6.00 -10.10
CA LEU A 285 -20.56 -6.17 -10.95
C LEU A 285 -20.20 -6.04 -12.44
N ALA A 286 -19.33 -5.09 -12.78
CA ALA A 286 -18.84 -4.92 -14.14
C ALA A 286 -18.04 -6.15 -14.63
N LEU A 287 -17.17 -6.72 -13.78
CA LEU A 287 -16.46 -7.98 -14.10
C LEU A 287 -17.40 -9.19 -14.20
N GLY A 288 -18.52 -9.17 -13.48
CA GLY A 288 -19.62 -10.12 -13.59
C GLY A 288 -20.64 -9.79 -14.69
N GLY A 289 -20.36 -8.81 -15.56
CA GLY A 289 -21.19 -8.46 -16.72
C GLY A 289 -22.53 -7.78 -16.41
N ARG A 290 -22.70 -7.19 -15.22
CA ARG A 290 -23.95 -6.56 -14.76
C ARG A 290 -23.72 -5.21 -14.05
N PRO A 291 -22.97 -4.25 -14.62
CA PRO A 291 -22.76 -2.94 -14.00
C PRO A 291 -24.09 -2.17 -13.89
N LEU A 292 -24.20 -1.26 -12.91
CA LEU A 292 -25.38 -0.40 -12.76
C LEU A 292 -25.06 1.07 -13.03
N HIS A 293 -23.92 1.55 -12.53
CA HIS A 293 -23.48 2.94 -12.66
C HIS A 293 -22.19 3.08 -13.47
N ALA A 294 -21.84 2.08 -14.26
CA ALA A 294 -20.67 2.08 -15.12
C ALA A 294 -21.05 1.69 -16.56
N VAL A 295 -20.39 2.29 -17.54
CA VAL A 295 -20.54 1.94 -18.96
C VAL A 295 -19.50 0.88 -19.30
N THR A 296 -19.91 -0.27 -19.83
CA THR A 296 -18.96 -1.25 -20.39
C THR A 296 -18.77 -1.02 -21.88
N THR A 297 -17.61 -1.39 -22.41
CA THR A 297 -17.32 -1.28 -23.85
C THR A 297 -18.28 -2.11 -24.71
N THR A 298 -18.98 -3.09 -24.13
CA THR A 298 -20.07 -3.86 -24.76
C THR A 298 -21.35 -3.06 -24.99
N ASP A 299 -21.56 -1.93 -24.29
CA ASP A 299 -22.79 -1.14 -24.34
C ASP A 299 -22.81 -0.06 -25.44
N ILE A 300 -21.71 0.07 -26.21
CA ILE A 300 -21.51 1.11 -27.24
C ILE A 300 -21.66 0.54 -28.68
N GLY A 301 -22.29 -0.63 -28.82
CA GLY A 301 -22.58 -1.30 -30.09
C GLY A 301 -23.91 -0.93 -30.72
#